data_AF-A0A151SIS2-F1
#
_entry.id   AF-A0A151SIS2-F1
#
_cell.length_a   1.000
_cell.length_b   1.000
_cell.length_c   1.000
_cell.angle_alpha   90.00
_cell.angle_beta   90.00
_cell.angle_gamma   90.00
#
_symmetry.space_group_name_H-M   'P 1'
#
loop_
_entity.id
_entity.type
_entity.pdbx_description
1 polymer ?
#
loop_
_entity_poly.entity_id
_entity_poly.type
_entity_poly.pdbx_seq_one_letter_code
_entity_poly.pdbx_strand_id
1 'polypeptide(L)'
;MDDFTIYGSSFDACLYSLDRVLRRCIETDLVLNYEKCHFMVQQGIVLGHMISNQGIQVDPAKIEVISHLPYPSCVREVCSFLGHASFYRRFIQDSSKKALSLSNLL
;
A
#
# COMPACT_ATOMS: atom_id res chain seq x y z
N MET A 1 7.11 -3.09 12.95
CA MET A 1 6.73 -2.11 11.90
C MET A 1 8.05 -1.53 11.47
N ASP A 2 8.50 -1.91 10.28
CA ASP A 2 9.93 -1.89 9.98
C ASP A 2 10.24 -0.97 8.79
N ASP A 3 9.20 -0.52 8.08
CA ASP A 3 9.27 0.42 6.97
C ASP A 3 8.79 1.81 7.41
N PHE A 4 9.50 2.84 6.95
CA PHE A 4 9.09 4.24 7.09
C PHE A 4 9.27 4.97 5.77
N THR A 5 8.56 6.09 5.62
CA THR A 5 8.61 6.92 4.41
C THR A 5 8.96 8.36 4.80
N ILE A 6 9.83 8.96 4.01
CA ILE A 6 10.22 10.36 4.13
C ILE A 6 9.65 11.09 2.92
N TYR A 7 8.98 12.22 3.15
CA TYR A 7 8.43 13.04 2.09
C TYR A 7 8.88 14.49 2.27
N GLY A 8 8.98 15.22 1.15
CA GLY A 8 9.27 16.64 1.12
C GLY A 8 8.54 17.32 -0.03
N SER A 9 8.20 18.59 0.13
CA SER A 9 7.55 19.40 -0.92
C SER A 9 8.51 19.78 -2.06
N SER A 10 9.82 19.61 -1.86
CA SER A 10 10.88 19.79 -2.85
C SER A 10 11.98 18.74 -2.65
N PHE A 11 12.87 18.63 -3.63
CA PHE A 11 14.04 17.75 -3.54
C PHE A 11 14.91 18.12 -2.32
N ASP A 12 15.22 19.41 -2.14
CA ASP A 12 16.06 19.88 -1.03
C ASP A 12 15.40 19.63 0.33
N ALA A 13 14.09 19.84 0.45
CA ALA A 13 13.36 19.56 1.69
C ALA A 13 13.33 18.05 2.02
N CYS A 14 13.20 17.21 0.99
CA CYS A 14 13.28 15.76 1.14
C CYS A 14 14.69 15.33 1.57
N LEU A 15 15.73 15.88 0.93
CA LEU A 15 17.12 15.56 1.24
C LEU A 15 17.50 15.98 2.67
N TYR A 16 17.06 17.16 3.10
CA TYR A 16 17.21 17.60 4.49
C TYR A 16 16.54 16.65 5.48
N SER A 17 15.33 16.17 5.16
CA SER A 17 14.61 15.22 6.00
C SER A 17 15.29 13.85 6.03
N LEU A 18 15.82 13.41 4.89
CA LEU A 18 16.60 12.17 4.77
C LEU A 18 17.85 12.21 5.64
N ASP A 19 18.65 13.27 5.57
CA ASP A 19 19.85 13.44 6.40
C ASP A 19 19.52 13.34 7.89
N ARG A 20 18.44 13.99 8.34
CA ARG A 20 17.99 13.91 9.74
C ARG A 20 17.60 12.50 10.16
N VAL A 21 16.88 11.77 9.30
CA VAL A 21 16.47 10.39 9.61
C VAL A 21 17.67 9.46 9.62
N LEU A 22 18.59 9.56 8.66
CA LEU A 22 19.80 8.75 8.63
C LEU A 22 20.68 9.00 9.86
N ARG A 23 20.84 10.25 10.30
CA ARG A 23 21.53 10.56 11.56
C ARG A 23 20.86 9.89 12.76
N ARG A 24 19.53 9.93 12.83
CA ARG A 24 18.80 9.24 13.90
C ARG A 24 19.01 7.72 13.83
N CYS A 25 19.02 7.13 12.64
CA CYS A 25 19.32 5.69 12.49
C CYS A 25 20.70 5.35 13.04
N ILE A 26 21.72 6.17 12.76
CA ILE A 26 23.08 6.00 13.30
C ILE A 26 23.09 6.14 14.83
N GLU A 27 22.40 7.16 15.39
CA GLU A 27 22.31 7.40 16.83
C GLU A 27 21.62 6.25 17.60
N THR A 28 20.75 5.49 16.94
CA THR A 28 19.99 4.39 17.55
C THR A 28 20.45 3.00 17.12
N ASP A 29 21.60 2.89 16.45
CA ASP A 29 22.13 1.64 15.90
C ASP A 29 21.13 0.89 14.98
N LEU A 30 20.28 1.64 14.27
CA LEU A 30 19.33 1.09 13.31
C LEU A 30 20.01 0.93 11.94
N VAL A 31 20.21 -0.31 11.51
CA VAL A 31 20.79 -0.63 10.20
C VAL A 31 19.69 -0.74 9.14
N LEU A 32 19.80 0.05 8.07
CA LEU A 32 18.88 0.01 6.94
C LEU A 32 19.34 -1.03 5.91
N ASN A 33 18.40 -1.79 5.34
CA ASN A 33 18.69 -2.71 4.23
C ASN A 33 18.70 -1.92 2.91
N TYR A 34 19.90 -1.64 2.39
CA TYR A 34 20.08 -0.83 1.18
C TYR A 34 19.35 -1.38 -0.06
N GLU A 35 19.19 -2.71 -0.18
CA GLU A 35 18.52 -3.36 -1.32
C GLU A 35 17.01 -3.10 -1.33
N LYS A 36 16.43 -2.81 -0.16
CA LYS A 36 15.00 -2.52 0.01
C LYS A 36 14.70 -1.02 0.06
N CYS A 37 15.72 -0.19 0.29
CA CYS A 37 15.55 1.25 0.38
C CYS A 37 15.38 1.88 -1.01
N HIS A 38 14.36 2.72 -1.15
CA HIS A 38 14.10 3.49 -2.36
C HIS A 38 14.28 4.98 -2.03
N PHE A 39 15.24 5.64 -2.68
CA PHE A 39 15.58 7.03 -2.40
C PHE A 39 15.14 7.95 -3.54
N MET A 40 14.64 9.14 -3.18
CA MET A 40 14.36 10.25 -4.11
C MET A 40 13.48 9.86 -5.31
N VAL A 41 12.49 8.99 -5.07
CA VAL A 41 11.52 8.57 -6.07
C VAL A 41 10.31 9.52 -6.09
N GLN A 42 9.72 9.72 -7.28
CA GLN A 42 8.49 10.51 -7.43
C GLN A 42 7.23 9.72 -7.04
N GLN A 43 7.31 8.39 -7.07
CA GLN A 43 6.26 7.48 -6.66
C GLN A 43 6.86 6.24 -5.99
N GLY A 44 6.15 5.66 -5.03
CA GLY A 44 6.62 4.48 -4.30
C GLY A 44 5.48 3.69 -3.66
N ILE A 45 5.74 2.43 -3.32
CA ILE A 45 4.78 1.57 -2.62
C ILE A 45 4.98 1.71 -1.11
N VAL A 46 3.92 2.08 -0.40
CA VAL A 46 3.90 2.20 1.06
C VAL A 46 2.65 1.50 1.57
N LEU A 47 2.83 0.50 2.44
CA LEU A 47 1.73 -0.30 3.04
C LEU A 47 0.74 -0.88 2.01
N GLY A 48 1.23 -1.27 0.83
CA GLY A 48 0.40 -1.83 -0.25
C GLY A 48 -0.35 -0.80 -1.10
N HIS A 49 -0.03 0.48 -0.95
CA HIS A 49 -0.56 1.57 -1.77
C HIS A 49 0.55 2.27 -2.54
N MET A 50 0.25 2.67 -3.77
CA MET A 50 1.12 3.53 -4.55
C MET A 50 0.88 4.99 -4.13
N ILE A 51 1.92 5.65 -3.65
CA ILE A 51 1.89 7.07 -3.30
C ILE A 51 2.62 7.85 -4.39
N SER A 52 2.00 8.91 -4.88
CA SER A 52 2.57 9.83 -5.87
C SER A 52 2.03 11.25 -5.69
N ASN A 53 2.43 12.19 -6.56
CA ASN A 53 1.87 13.53 -6.59
C ASN A 53 0.36 13.56 -6.92
N GLN A 54 -0.20 12.50 -7.50
CA GLN A 54 -1.64 12.36 -7.78
C GLN A 54 -2.42 11.88 -6.54
N GLY A 55 -1.74 11.63 -5.42
CA GLY A 55 -2.32 11.10 -4.20
C GLY A 55 -2.03 9.61 -4.01
N ILE A 56 -2.95 8.94 -3.31
CA ILE A 56 -2.84 7.53 -2.94
C ILE A 56 -3.66 6.71 -3.92
N GLN A 57 -3.04 5.68 -4.49
CA GLN A 57 -3.66 4.73 -5.41
C GLN A 57 -3.43 3.30 -4.92
N VAL A 58 -4.22 2.37 -5.44
CA VAL A 58 -4.00 0.94 -5.21
C VAL A 58 -2.79 0.49 -6.03
N ASP A 59 -1.92 -0.32 -5.43
CA ASP A 59 -0.81 -0.95 -6.16
C ASP A 59 -1.35 -1.80 -7.34
N PRO A 60 -0.98 -1.49 -8.59
CA PRO A 60 -1.43 -2.25 -9.76
C PRO A 60 -1.14 -3.74 -9.66
N ALA A 61 -0.03 -4.14 -9.03
CA ALA A 61 0.30 -5.55 -8.84
C ALA A 61 -0.74 -6.27 -7.96
N LYS A 62 -1.32 -5.57 -6.98
CA LYS A 62 -2.41 -6.12 -6.15
C LYS A 62 -3.71 -6.26 -6.94
N ILE A 63 -3.98 -5.33 -7.85
CA ILE A 63 -5.14 -5.41 -8.75
C ILE A 63 -4.99 -6.62 -9.68
N GLU A 64 -3.81 -6.80 -10.26
CA GLU A 64 -3.50 -7.91 -11.16
C GLU A 64 -3.64 -9.26 -10.47
N VAL A 65 -3.15 -9.41 -9.24
CA VAL A 65 -3.34 -10.66 -8.48
C VAL A 65 -4.82 -10.95 -8.27
N ILE A 66 -5.62 -9.94 -7.92
CA ILE A 66 -7.07 -10.11 -7.70
C ILE A 66 -7.80 -10.43 -9.01
N SER A 67 -7.41 -9.84 -10.15
CA SER A 67 -8.06 -10.08 -11.43
C SER A 67 -7.85 -11.51 -11.96
N HIS A 68 -6.82 -12.20 -11.49
CA HIS A 68 -6.51 -13.59 -11.85
C HIS A 68 -7.01 -14.61 -10.81
N LEU A 69 -7.70 -14.18 -9.74
CA LEU A 69 -8.27 -15.12 -8.78
C LEU A 69 -9.39 -15.95 -9.41
N PRO A 70 -9.47 -17.26 -9.10
CA PRO A 70 -10.62 -18.07 -9.52
C PRO A 70 -11.89 -17.61 -8.81
N TYR A 71 -13.04 -17.91 -9.41
CA TYR A 71 -14.32 -17.68 -8.74
C TYR A 71 -14.43 -18.51 -7.46
N PRO A 72 -14.90 -17.91 -6.35
CA PRO A 72 -15.04 -18.61 -5.09
C PRO A 72 -16.08 -19.73 -5.21
N SER A 73 -15.71 -20.90 -4.70
CA SER A 73 -16.48 -22.14 -4.75
C SER A 73 -17.18 -22.47 -3.43
N CYS A 74 -16.82 -21.79 -2.34
CA CYS A 74 -17.39 -21.99 -1.01
C CYS A 74 -17.48 -20.70 -0.20
N VAL A 75 -18.30 -20.70 0.85
CA VAL A 75 -18.51 -19.54 1.75
C VAL A 75 -17.19 -19.00 2.32
N ARG A 76 -16.25 -19.88 2.65
CA ARG A 76 -14.92 -19.48 3.15
C ARG A 76 -14.14 -18.64 2.14
N GLU A 77 -14.21 -19.00 0.86
CA GLU A 77 -13.56 -18.26 -0.21
C GLU A 77 -14.26 -16.94 -0.50
N VAL A 78 -15.60 -16.90 -0.41
CA VAL A 78 -16.37 -15.64 -0.47
C VAL A 78 -15.97 -14.70 0.66
N CYS A 79 -15.90 -15.17 1.91
CA CYS A 79 -15.40 -14.40 3.05
C CYS A 79 -13.98 -13.88 2.84
N SER A 80 -13.08 -14.73 2.36
CA SER A 80 -11.69 -14.34 2.08
C SER A 80 -11.61 -13.25 1.01
N PHE A 81 -12.32 -13.42 -0.11
CA PHE A 81 -12.38 -12.44 -1.18
C PHE A 81 -12.96 -11.09 -0.69
N LEU A 82 -14.09 -11.11 0.03
CA LEU A 82 -14.69 -9.91 0.58
C LEU A 82 -13.76 -9.20 1.58
N GLY A 83 -13.03 -9.97 2.41
CA GLY A 83 -11.99 -9.45 3.28
C GLY A 83 -10.90 -8.71 2.50
N HIS A 84 -10.36 -9.33 1.45
CA HIS A 84 -9.36 -8.68 0.58
C HIS A 84 -9.90 -7.45 -0.15
N ALA A 85 -11.09 -7.52 -0.73
CA ALA A 85 -11.72 -6.41 -1.43
C ALA A 85 -12.04 -5.23 -0.48
N SER A 86 -12.37 -5.52 0.77
CA SER A 86 -12.68 -4.51 1.79
C SER A 86 -11.48 -3.60 2.13
N PHE A 87 -10.25 -4.11 1.99
CA PHE A 87 -9.04 -3.31 2.17
C PHE A 87 -8.97 -2.14 1.17
N TYR A 88 -9.46 -2.36 -0.06
CA TYR A 88 -9.49 -1.35 -1.13
C TYR A 88 -10.83 -0.60 -1.24
N ARG A 89 -11.74 -0.76 -0.26
CA ARG A 89 -13.10 -0.22 -0.30
C ARG A 89 -13.18 1.28 -0.61
N ARG A 90 -12.20 2.07 -0.12
CA ARG A 90 -12.12 3.53 -0.34
C ARG A 90 -11.90 3.92 -1.81
N PHE A 91 -11.34 3.02 -2.62
CA PHE A 91 -11.05 3.22 -4.04
C PHE A 91 -12.14 2.65 -4.95
N ILE A 92 -13.13 1.95 -4.37
CA ILE A 92 -14.22 1.30 -5.12
C ILE A 92 -15.52 2.07 -4.88
N GLN A 93 -15.96 2.79 -5.90
CA GLN A 93 -17.27 3.47 -5.88
C GLN A 93 -18.40 2.46 -5.64
N ASP A 94 -19.31 2.80 -4.73
CA ASP A 94 -20.46 1.98 -4.34
C ASP A 94 -20.08 0.55 -3.90
N SER A 95 -18.89 0.38 -3.30
CA SER A 95 -18.36 -0.91 -2.84
C SER A 95 -19.37 -1.76 -2.06
N SER A 96 -20.13 -1.17 -1.15
CA SER A 96 -21.18 -1.87 -0.40
C SER A 96 -22.27 -2.46 -1.28
N LYS A 97 -22.74 -1.71 -2.28
CA LYS A 97 -23.76 -2.20 -3.22
C LYS A 97 -23.20 -3.31 -4.10
N LYS A 98 -21.94 -3.15 -4.55
CA LYS A 98 -21.25 -4.16 -5.38
C LYS A 98 -20.98 -5.46 -4.62
N ALA A 99 -20.63 -5.36 -3.33
CA ALA A 99 -20.40 -6.52 -2.47
C ALA A 99 -21.69 -7.20 -1.98
N LEU A 100 -22.85 -6.53 -2.08
CA LEU A 100 -24.11 -7.00 -1.48
C LEU A 100 -24.51 -8.41 -1.93
N SER A 101 -24.41 -8.70 -3.24
CA SER A 101 -24.75 -10.01 -3.79
C SER A 101 -23.90 -11.12 -3.19
N LEU A 102 -22.61 -10.88 -2.97
CA LEU A 102 -21.68 -11.81 -2.35
C LEU A 102 -21.89 -11.90 -0.84
N SER A 103 -22.17 -10.78 -0.17
CA SER A 103 -22.47 -10.76 1.27
C SER A 103 -23.73 -11.54 1.62
N ASN A 104 -24.71 -11.63 0.71
CA ASN A 104 -25.92 -12.43 0.89
C ASN A 104 -25.67 -13.95 0.77
N LEU A 105 -24.48 -14.38 0.35
CA LEU A 105 -24.05 -15.78 0.29
C LEU A 105 -23.33 -16.24 1.57
N LEU A 106 -23.12 -15.32 2.52
CA LEU A 106 -22.50 -15.57 3.83
C LEU A 106 -23.57 -15.94 4.86
#